data_AF-A0A5C8S8G0-F1
#
_entry.id   AF-A0A5C8S8G0-F1
#
_cell.length_a   1.000
_cell.length_b   1.000
_cell.length_c   1.000
_cell.angle_alpha   90.00
_cell.angle_beta   90.00
_cell.angle_gamma   90.00
#
_symmetry.space_group_name_H-M   'P 1'
#
loop_
_entity.id
_entity.type
_entity.pdbx_description
1 polymer ?
#
loop_
_entity_poly.entity_id
_entity_poly.type
_entity_poly.pdbx_seq_one_letter_code
_entity_poly.pdbx_strand_id
1 'polypeptide(L)'
;MPREIPPELDRWNWGAFLLNWIWGLGNNTFLALLVFAPFVGFVMPFVLGAKGSAWAWRNGRWTSVEHFQRVQRTWAIWGVVAMVGSLALFGLLILGVVLGVSTLLNESEPYKLAVVRLQASPQAIERLGAPITAGSAGGSIKTDDGKGDGSADLTFTATGPKGDGKVFVKAVRDADMWRLTGLRLTPAGQEQALDLARPEANVVDLRLKTSNAGEAKTTFKAGEEAVLLQFTPSGVPAGTTLVADWTKLKAAGGEADDTFYQSKVVLDDVAKNLISFTVTFKDGWQAGRYRVTVSGDGIPPKSATFTVAP
;
A
#
# COMPACT_ATOMS: atom_id res chain seq x y z
N MET A 1 15.74 -68.10 -22.57
CA MET A 1 14.28 -67.86 -22.50
C MET A 1 14.05 -66.56 -21.75
N PRO A 2 13.10 -65.70 -22.15
CA PRO A 2 12.74 -64.56 -21.32
C PRO A 2 12.33 -65.06 -19.94
N ARG A 3 12.90 -64.49 -18.89
CA ARG A 3 12.56 -64.85 -17.50
C ARG A 3 11.07 -64.61 -17.32
N GLU A 4 10.32 -65.65 -16.93
CA GLU A 4 8.91 -65.49 -16.59
C GLU A 4 8.78 -64.43 -15.49
N ILE A 5 7.79 -63.55 -15.63
CA ILE A 5 7.53 -62.49 -14.67
C ILE A 5 6.54 -63.08 -13.66
N PRO A 6 6.93 -63.21 -12.37
CA PRO A 6 6.00 -63.62 -11.34
C PRO A 6 4.79 -62.66 -11.31
N PRO A 7 3.54 -63.16 -11.23
CA PRO A 7 2.34 -62.31 -11.20
C PRO A 7 2.38 -61.25 -10.10
N GLU A 8 3.05 -61.55 -8.98
CA GLU A 8 3.22 -60.63 -7.86
C GLU A 8 3.99 -59.34 -8.21
N LEU A 9 4.77 -59.34 -9.29
CA LEU A 9 5.54 -58.19 -9.75
C LEU A 9 4.76 -57.28 -10.71
N ASP A 10 3.56 -57.68 -11.12
CA ASP A 10 2.64 -56.89 -11.94
C ASP A 10 1.93 -55.84 -11.07
N ARG A 11 2.72 -54.91 -10.54
CA ARG A 11 2.28 -53.81 -9.67
C ARG A 11 3.01 -52.53 -10.02
N TRP A 12 2.37 -51.41 -9.68
CA TRP A 12 2.95 -50.10 -9.86
C TRP A 12 4.29 -49.95 -9.11
N ASN A 13 5.29 -49.44 -9.81
CA ASN A 13 6.62 -49.19 -9.28
C ASN A 13 6.82 -47.72 -8.92
N TRP A 14 6.55 -47.39 -7.66
CA TRP A 14 6.74 -46.04 -7.13
C TRP A 14 8.18 -45.55 -7.21
N GLY A 15 9.17 -46.43 -7.04
CA GLY A 15 10.58 -46.07 -7.18
C GLY A 15 10.92 -45.64 -8.61
N ALA A 16 10.48 -46.40 -9.60
CA ALA A 16 10.67 -46.11 -11.02
C ALA A 16 9.96 -44.84 -11.47
N PHE A 17 8.73 -44.64 -11.00
CA PHE A 17 7.93 -43.44 -11.31
C PHE A 17 8.53 -42.16 -10.72
N LEU A 18 8.96 -42.20 -9.45
CA LEU A 18 9.43 -41.00 -8.75
C LEU A 18 10.89 -40.65 -9.10
N LEU A 19 11.75 -41.66 -9.27
CA LEU A 19 13.19 -41.46 -9.47
C LEU A 19 13.65 -41.67 -10.92
N ASN A 20 12.73 -42.09 -11.81
CA ASN A 20 12.92 -42.15 -13.26
C ASN A 20 14.27 -42.74 -13.69
N TRP A 21 15.13 -41.91 -14.27
CA TRP A 21 16.45 -42.29 -14.76
C TRP A 21 17.40 -42.76 -13.67
N ILE A 22 17.32 -42.21 -12.44
CA ILE A 22 18.16 -42.62 -11.30
C ILE A 22 17.83 -44.07 -10.93
N TRP A 23 16.53 -44.36 -10.80
CA TRP A 23 16.08 -45.74 -10.59
C TRP A 23 16.47 -46.64 -11.77
N GLY A 24 16.34 -46.14 -13.00
CA GLY A 24 16.69 -46.89 -14.21
C GLY A 24 18.16 -47.30 -14.27
N LEU A 25 19.09 -46.39 -13.94
CA LEU A 25 20.52 -46.69 -13.83
C LEU A 25 20.78 -47.74 -12.75
N GLY A 26 20.16 -47.59 -11.57
CA GLY A 26 20.31 -48.56 -10.46
C GLY A 26 19.71 -49.94 -10.74
N ASN A 27 18.82 -50.07 -11.72
CA ASN A 27 18.12 -51.31 -12.07
C ASN A 27 18.42 -51.78 -13.51
N ASN A 28 19.50 -51.31 -14.12
CA ASN A 28 19.91 -51.64 -15.51
C ASN A 28 18.77 -51.48 -16.54
N THR A 29 17.86 -50.54 -16.31
CA THR A 29 16.71 -50.23 -17.17
C THR A 29 16.98 -48.90 -17.88
N PHE A 30 17.90 -48.91 -18.86
CA PHE A 30 18.33 -47.71 -19.59
C PHE A 30 17.22 -47.05 -20.41
N LEU A 31 16.12 -47.76 -20.67
CA LEU A 31 14.90 -47.17 -21.24
C LEU A 31 14.39 -45.99 -20.40
N ALA A 32 14.69 -45.94 -19.10
CA ALA A 32 14.36 -44.82 -18.24
C ALA A 32 15.03 -43.50 -18.66
N LEU A 33 16.14 -43.53 -19.43
CA LEU A 33 16.79 -42.34 -19.97
C LEU A 33 15.93 -41.62 -21.02
N LEU A 34 14.90 -42.27 -21.56
CA LEU A 34 13.91 -41.60 -22.42
C LEU A 34 13.14 -40.49 -21.70
N VAL A 35 13.26 -40.37 -20.38
CA VAL A 35 12.76 -39.20 -19.63
C VAL A 35 13.39 -37.88 -20.10
N PHE A 36 14.58 -37.91 -20.72
CA PHE A 36 15.25 -36.72 -21.26
C PHE A 36 14.82 -36.37 -22.69
N ALA A 37 14.09 -37.26 -23.38
CA ALA A 37 13.60 -36.97 -24.72
C ALA A 37 12.39 -36.02 -24.65
N PRO A 38 12.35 -34.94 -25.45
CA PRO A 38 11.19 -34.05 -25.52
C PRO A 38 9.90 -34.82 -25.80
N PHE A 39 8.79 -34.41 -25.19
CA PHE A 39 7.45 -35.02 -25.28
C PHE A 39 7.34 -36.43 -24.68
N VAL A 40 8.24 -37.35 -25.04
CA VAL A 40 8.33 -38.71 -24.49
C VAL A 40 8.61 -38.67 -23.00
N GLY A 41 9.42 -37.72 -22.55
CA GLY A 41 9.80 -37.59 -21.14
C GLY A 41 8.64 -37.28 -20.20
N PHE A 42 7.52 -36.74 -20.68
CA PHE A 42 6.31 -36.56 -19.87
C PHE A 42 5.54 -37.87 -19.67
N VAL A 43 5.58 -38.77 -20.66
CA VAL A 43 4.84 -40.05 -20.63
C VAL A 43 5.69 -41.15 -19.98
N MET A 44 7.01 -41.13 -20.19
CA MET A 44 7.93 -42.17 -19.76
C MET A 44 7.89 -42.49 -18.25
N PRO A 45 7.76 -41.51 -17.32
CA PRO A 45 7.58 -41.79 -15.89
C PRO A 45 6.40 -42.72 -15.62
N PHE A 46 5.27 -42.52 -16.29
CA PHE A 46 4.09 -43.38 -16.15
C PHE A 46 4.33 -44.78 -16.71
N VAL A 47 5.06 -44.88 -17.83
CA VAL A 47 5.45 -46.18 -18.39
C VAL A 47 6.40 -46.91 -17.44
N LEU A 48 7.35 -46.20 -16.81
CA LEU A 48 8.23 -46.73 -15.77
C LEU A 48 7.45 -47.16 -14.53
N GLY A 49 6.44 -46.40 -14.12
CA GLY A 49 5.53 -46.79 -13.04
C GLY A 49 4.79 -48.09 -13.35
N ALA A 50 4.24 -48.23 -14.56
CA ALA A 50 3.47 -49.40 -14.94
C ALA A 50 4.34 -50.64 -15.24
N LYS A 51 5.49 -50.47 -15.91
CA LYS A 51 6.30 -51.58 -16.45
C LYS A 51 7.69 -51.72 -15.85
N GLY A 52 8.11 -50.80 -14.99
CA GLY A 52 9.45 -50.75 -14.42
C GLY A 52 9.84 -52.04 -13.70
N SER A 53 8.95 -52.57 -12.86
CA SER A 53 9.21 -53.84 -12.15
C SER A 53 9.53 -54.99 -13.10
N ALA A 54 8.78 -55.11 -14.21
CA ALA A 54 9.01 -56.13 -15.22
C ALA A 54 10.35 -55.95 -15.97
N TRP A 55 10.72 -54.71 -16.29
CA TRP A 55 12.00 -54.40 -16.94
C TRP A 55 13.20 -54.68 -16.02
N ALA A 56 13.14 -54.21 -14.76
CA ALA A 56 14.19 -54.44 -13.78
C ALA A 56 14.37 -55.93 -13.44
N TRP A 57 13.27 -56.70 -13.38
CA TRP A 57 13.31 -58.15 -13.17
C TRP A 57 14.09 -58.88 -14.27
N ARG A 58 13.88 -58.48 -15.54
CA ARG A 58 14.55 -59.06 -16.70
C ARG A 58 16.03 -58.66 -16.80
N ASN A 59 16.38 -57.44 -16.39
CA ASN A 59 17.73 -56.89 -16.57
C ASN A 59 18.67 -57.20 -15.40
N GLY A 60 18.16 -57.70 -14.27
CA GLY A 60 18.91 -57.92 -13.04
C GLY A 60 19.23 -59.38 -12.71
N ARG A 61 20.22 -59.58 -11.83
CA ARG A 61 20.54 -60.88 -11.21
C ARG A 61 19.92 -60.93 -9.82
N TRP A 62 18.71 -61.48 -9.73
CA TRP A 62 17.96 -61.61 -8.48
C TRP A 62 18.07 -63.03 -7.93
N THR A 63 18.32 -63.15 -6.63
CA THR A 63 18.39 -64.43 -5.91
C THR A 63 17.01 -65.02 -5.61
N SER A 64 16.01 -64.17 -5.38
CA SER A 64 14.61 -64.54 -5.18
C SER A 64 13.66 -63.36 -5.46
N VAL A 65 12.35 -63.62 -5.51
CA VAL A 65 11.32 -62.58 -5.68
C VAL A 65 11.30 -61.63 -4.48
N GLU A 66 11.47 -62.15 -3.27
CA GLU A 66 11.50 -61.37 -2.03
C GLU A 66 12.72 -60.44 -2.00
N HIS A 67 13.87 -60.91 -2.48
CA HIS A 67 15.06 -60.06 -2.62
C HIS A 67 14.79 -58.87 -3.55
N PHE A 68 14.16 -59.10 -4.70
CA PHE A 68 13.77 -58.03 -5.62
C PHE A 68 12.77 -57.06 -5.00
N GLN A 69 11.70 -57.57 -4.37
CA GLN A 69 10.68 -56.74 -3.73
C GLN A 69 11.27 -55.86 -2.61
N ARG A 70 12.22 -56.38 -1.82
CA ARG A 70 12.93 -55.59 -0.81
C ARG A 70 13.69 -54.41 -1.44
N VAL A 71 14.43 -54.65 -2.52
CA VAL A 71 15.17 -53.60 -3.23
C VAL A 71 14.21 -52.56 -3.83
N GLN A 72 13.13 -52.98 -4.48
CA GLN A 72 12.12 -52.06 -5.03
C GLN A 72 11.40 -51.25 -3.95
N ARG A 73 11.16 -51.84 -2.77
CA ARG A 73 10.61 -51.12 -1.62
C ARG A 73 11.55 -50.02 -1.14
N THR A 74 12.85 -50.30 -1.05
CA THR A 74 13.86 -49.28 -0.71
C THR A 74 13.87 -48.15 -1.73
N TRP A 75 13.83 -48.46 -3.03
CA TRP A 75 13.70 -47.44 -4.08
C TRP A 75 12.42 -46.60 -3.95
N ALA A 76 11.28 -47.23 -3.64
CA ALA A 76 10.03 -46.51 -3.41
C ALA A 76 10.12 -45.57 -2.20
N ILE A 77 10.71 -46.01 -1.09
CA ILE A 77 10.92 -45.17 0.11
C ILE A 77 11.80 -43.97 -0.22
N TRP A 78 12.95 -44.18 -0.86
CA TRP A 78 13.83 -43.07 -1.26
C TRP A 78 13.17 -42.13 -2.27
N GLY A 79 12.34 -42.66 -3.17
CA GLY A 79 11.55 -41.84 -4.10
C GLY A 79 10.58 -40.92 -3.36
N VAL A 80 9.86 -41.45 -2.36
CA VAL A 80 8.95 -40.65 -1.53
C VAL A 80 9.72 -39.63 -0.70
N VAL A 81 10.85 -40.02 -0.08
CA VAL A 81 11.70 -39.12 0.71
C VAL A 81 12.24 -37.97 -0.17
N ALA A 82 12.73 -38.27 -1.37
CA ALA A 82 13.20 -37.25 -2.30
C ALA A 82 12.07 -36.30 -2.75
N MET A 83 10.87 -36.84 -3.01
CA MET A 83 9.70 -36.03 -3.36
C MET A 83 9.28 -35.11 -2.22
N VAL A 84 9.11 -35.64 -1.00
CA VAL A 84 8.72 -34.84 0.17
C VAL A 84 9.81 -33.83 0.53
N GLY A 85 11.07 -34.24 0.49
CA GLY A 85 12.22 -33.37 0.76
C GLY A 85 12.34 -32.23 -0.24
N SER A 86 12.12 -32.48 -1.54
CA SER A 86 12.14 -31.43 -2.57
C SER A 86 10.97 -30.46 -2.43
N LEU A 87 9.76 -30.95 -2.13
CA LEU A 87 8.60 -30.09 -1.84
C LEU A 87 8.83 -29.21 -0.60
N ALA A 88 9.39 -29.79 0.46
CA ALA A 88 9.74 -29.04 1.67
C ALA A 88 10.80 -27.98 1.40
N LEU A 89 11.88 -28.33 0.69
CA LEU A 89 12.93 -27.39 0.32
C LEU A 89 12.39 -26.25 -0.57
N PHE A 90 11.54 -26.58 -1.54
CA PHE A 90 10.91 -25.58 -2.39
C PHE A 90 10.01 -24.64 -1.58
N GLY A 91 9.19 -25.18 -0.67
CA GLY A 91 8.37 -24.37 0.23
C GLY A 91 9.20 -23.43 1.12
N LEU A 92 10.31 -23.92 1.67
CA LEU A 92 11.25 -23.10 2.46
C LEU A 92 11.91 -22.01 1.61
N LEU A 93 12.28 -22.31 0.37
CA LEU A 93 12.87 -21.32 -0.55
C LEU A 93 11.86 -20.23 -0.90
N ILE A 94 10.62 -20.58 -1.21
CA ILE A 94 9.56 -19.61 -1.48
C ILE A 94 9.29 -18.74 -0.24
N LEU A 95 9.21 -19.34 0.95
CA LEU A 95 9.06 -18.58 2.20
C LEU A 95 10.21 -17.61 2.43
N GLY A 96 11.45 -18.05 2.21
CA GLY A 96 12.64 -17.22 2.33
C GLY A 96 12.62 -16.04 1.36
N VAL A 97 12.22 -16.25 0.10
CA VAL A 97 12.07 -15.18 -0.90
C VAL A 97 10.96 -14.20 -0.50
N VAL A 98 9.79 -14.68 -0.07
CA VAL A 98 8.67 -13.81 0.34
C VAL A 98 9.05 -12.93 1.52
N LEU A 99 9.67 -13.51 2.56
CA LEU A 99 10.13 -12.76 3.72
C LEU A 99 11.26 -11.79 3.34
N GLY A 100 12.24 -12.23 2.53
CA GLY A 100 13.36 -11.40 2.10
C GLY A 100 12.94 -10.21 1.24
N VAL A 101 12.00 -10.38 0.32
CA VAL A 101 11.44 -9.25 -0.46
C VAL A 101 10.69 -8.31 0.47
N SER A 102 9.87 -8.82 1.39
CA SER A 102 9.12 -7.98 2.32
C SER A 102 10.03 -7.13 3.22
N THR A 103 11.14 -7.68 3.74
CA THR A 103 12.08 -6.89 4.53
C THR A 103 12.75 -5.78 3.71
N LEU A 104 13.15 -6.07 2.47
CA LEU A 104 13.73 -5.06 1.57
C LEU A 104 12.73 -3.94 1.25
N LEU A 105 11.45 -4.27 1.05
CA LEU A 105 10.41 -3.27 0.84
C LEU A 105 10.14 -2.43 2.09
N ASN A 106 10.11 -3.04 3.28
CA ASN A 106 9.94 -2.33 4.56
C ASN A 106 11.10 -1.38 4.87
N GLU A 107 12.30 -1.67 4.37
CA GLU A 107 13.47 -0.80 4.55
C GLU A 107 13.58 0.31 3.49
N SER A 108 12.75 0.27 2.44
CA SER A 108 12.77 1.24 1.34
C SER A 108 12.32 2.64 1.77
N GLU A 109 12.90 3.67 1.15
CA GLU A 109 12.52 5.07 1.40
C GLU A 109 11.03 5.37 1.12
N PRO A 110 10.42 4.90 0.00
CA PRO A 110 8.99 5.11 -0.24
C PRO A 110 8.10 4.57 0.87
N TYR A 111 8.45 3.42 1.45
CA TYR A 111 7.72 2.85 2.58
C TYR A 111 7.86 3.72 3.83
N LYS A 112 9.08 4.10 4.21
CA LYS A 112 9.33 4.95 5.38
C LYS A 112 8.61 6.30 5.27
N LEU A 113 8.66 6.94 4.09
CA LEU A 113 7.92 8.18 3.82
C LEU A 113 6.42 8.00 3.97
N ALA A 114 5.86 6.90 3.43
CA ALA A 114 4.45 6.59 3.55
C ALA A 114 4.01 6.36 5.00
N VAL A 115 4.79 5.64 5.79
CA VAL A 115 4.51 5.39 7.22
C VAL A 115 4.50 6.69 8.02
N VAL A 116 5.51 7.54 7.83
CA VAL A 116 5.57 8.85 8.48
C VAL A 116 4.34 9.70 8.12
N ARG A 117 3.99 9.77 6.83
CA ARG A 117 2.84 10.56 6.37
C ARG A 117 1.51 10.01 6.89
N LEU A 118 1.37 8.68 6.94
CA LEU A 118 0.20 7.99 7.49
C LEU A 118 0.02 8.30 8.98
N GLN A 119 1.07 8.15 9.77
CA GLN A 119 1.04 8.40 11.22
C GLN A 119 0.81 9.87 11.57
N ALA A 120 1.23 10.79 10.69
CA ALA A 120 1.01 12.23 10.86
C ALA A 120 -0.36 12.70 10.33
N SER A 121 -1.16 11.85 9.70
CA SER A 121 -2.42 12.26 9.07
C SER A 121 -3.60 12.28 10.07
N PRO A 122 -4.27 13.44 10.29
CA PRO A 122 -5.43 13.52 11.16
C PRO A 122 -6.56 12.58 10.72
N GLN A 123 -6.80 12.44 9.42
CA GLN A 123 -7.80 11.52 8.87
C GLN A 123 -7.49 10.06 9.19
N ALA A 124 -6.22 9.65 9.09
CA ALA A 124 -5.82 8.29 9.43
C ALA A 124 -6.01 8.03 10.93
N ILE A 125 -5.66 9.00 11.78
CA ILE A 125 -5.85 8.91 13.23
C ILE A 125 -7.34 8.91 13.61
N GLU A 126 -8.16 9.71 12.94
CA GLU A 126 -9.60 9.75 13.17
C GLU A 126 -10.24 8.39 12.91
N ARG A 127 -9.87 7.77 11.77
CA ARG A 127 -10.43 6.50 11.29
C ARG A 127 -9.86 5.27 11.98
N LEU A 128 -8.54 5.17 12.14
CA LEU A 128 -7.87 3.99 12.69
C LEU A 128 -7.55 4.13 14.19
N GLY A 129 -7.50 5.35 14.73
CA GLY A 129 -7.02 5.63 16.08
C GLY A 129 -5.49 5.71 16.16
N ALA A 130 -4.96 6.20 17.28
CA ALA A 130 -3.52 6.26 17.55
C ALA A 130 -3.15 5.32 18.71
N PRO A 131 -1.99 4.65 18.66
CA PRO A 131 -0.98 4.65 17.59
C PRO A 131 -1.39 3.81 16.36
N ILE A 132 -0.91 4.18 15.17
CA ILE A 132 -1.10 3.42 13.92
C ILE A 132 0.16 2.58 13.67
N THR A 133 -0.02 1.26 13.61
CA THR A 133 1.02 0.29 13.29
C THR A 133 0.96 -0.07 11.81
N ALA A 134 2.08 0.08 11.10
CA ALA A 134 2.22 -0.34 9.72
C ALA A 134 2.67 -1.81 9.63
N GLY A 135 2.02 -2.57 8.76
CA GLY A 135 2.37 -3.95 8.45
C GLY A 135 3.39 -4.07 7.34
N SER A 136 3.67 -5.31 6.96
CA SER A 136 4.63 -5.62 5.90
C SER A 136 4.19 -5.10 4.54
N ALA A 137 5.12 -4.49 3.81
CA ALA A 137 4.92 -4.01 2.47
C ALA A 137 5.05 -5.13 1.45
N GLY A 138 4.13 -5.14 0.49
CA GLY A 138 4.24 -5.82 -0.79
C GLY A 138 4.19 -4.81 -1.92
N GLY A 139 4.49 -5.26 -3.13
CA GLY A 139 4.46 -4.42 -4.34
C GLY A 139 5.78 -4.45 -5.07
N SER A 140 6.10 -3.36 -5.77
CA SER A 140 7.29 -3.27 -6.60
C SER A 140 7.96 -1.91 -6.53
N ILE A 141 9.28 -1.92 -6.60
CA ILE A 141 10.11 -0.74 -6.76
C ILE A 141 10.94 -0.97 -8.03
N LYS A 142 10.93 0.01 -8.92
CA LYS A 142 11.74 0.04 -10.13
C LYS A 142 12.67 1.25 -10.05
N THR A 143 13.97 1.03 -10.17
CA THR A 143 14.96 2.10 -10.26
C THR A 143 15.67 2.00 -11.61
N ASP A 144 15.88 3.15 -12.25
CA ASP A 144 16.77 3.28 -13.39
C ASP A 144 18.03 4.00 -12.89
N ASP A 145 18.98 3.21 -12.40
CA ASP A 145 20.21 3.71 -11.78
C ASP A 145 21.07 4.53 -12.77
N GLY A 146 20.83 4.42 -14.07
CA GLY A 146 21.50 5.22 -15.10
C GLY A 146 20.99 6.65 -15.23
N LYS A 147 19.81 6.97 -14.66
CA LYS A 147 19.17 8.29 -14.79
C LYS A 147 18.83 8.96 -13.45
N GLY A 148 18.90 8.21 -12.34
CA GLY A 148 18.47 8.70 -11.03
C GLY A 148 16.95 8.69 -10.86
N ASP A 149 16.24 8.07 -11.80
CA ASP A 149 14.78 8.02 -11.87
C ASP A 149 14.25 6.70 -11.29
N GLY A 150 13.01 6.70 -10.85
CA GLY A 150 12.40 5.49 -10.30
C GLY A 150 10.92 5.63 -10.00
N SER A 151 10.28 4.49 -9.78
CA SER A 151 8.87 4.42 -9.40
C SER A 151 8.65 3.31 -8.40
N ALA A 152 7.80 3.55 -7.41
CA ALA A 152 7.37 2.53 -6.46
C ALA A 152 5.86 2.50 -6.37
N ASP A 153 5.30 1.29 -6.48
CA ASP A 153 3.91 0.98 -6.21
C ASP A 153 3.91 -0.02 -5.05
N LEU A 154 3.62 0.46 -3.83
CA LEU A 154 3.65 -0.34 -2.61
C LEU A 154 2.25 -0.47 -2.01
N THR A 155 2.07 -1.51 -1.21
CA THR A 155 0.84 -1.76 -0.48
C THR A 155 1.17 -2.41 0.86
N PHE A 156 0.57 -1.90 1.93
CA PHE A 156 0.74 -2.46 3.28
C PHE A 156 -0.54 -2.30 4.10
N THR A 157 -0.65 -2.99 5.22
CA THR A 157 -1.76 -2.86 6.16
C THR A 157 -1.47 -1.80 7.21
N ALA A 158 -2.47 -1.04 7.63
CA ALA A 158 -2.40 -0.10 8.72
C ALA A 158 -3.41 -0.51 9.80
N THR A 159 -2.94 -0.71 11.02
CA THR A 159 -3.75 -1.19 12.14
C THR A 159 -3.71 -0.17 13.27
N GLY A 160 -4.88 0.21 13.76
CA GLY A 160 -5.01 1.04 14.95
C GLY A 160 -6.15 0.57 15.86
N PRO A 161 -6.31 1.19 17.04
CA PRO A 161 -7.30 0.77 18.04
C PRO A 161 -8.77 0.82 17.58
N LYS A 162 -9.10 1.65 16.57
CA LYS A 162 -10.46 1.78 16.02
C LYS A 162 -10.71 0.88 14.81
N GLY A 163 -9.68 0.24 14.27
CA GLY A 163 -9.81 -0.68 13.15
C GLY A 163 -8.57 -0.75 12.26
N ASP A 164 -8.70 -1.55 11.21
CA ASP A 164 -7.67 -1.80 10.22
C ASP A 164 -7.97 -1.11 8.89
N GLY A 165 -6.95 -0.95 8.06
CA GLY A 165 -7.08 -0.47 6.70
C GLY A 165 -5.94 -0.93 5.79
N LYS A 166 -6.16 -0.82 4.49
CA LYS A 166 -5.16 -1.11 3.47
C LYS A 166 -4.64 0.20 2.91
N VAL A 167 -3.32 0.36 2.89
CA VAL A 167 -2.64 1.55 2.36
C VAL A 167 -2.03 1.24 1.01
N PHE A 168 -2.33 2.07 0.02
CA PHE A 168 -1.72 2.04 -1.30
C PHE A 168 -0.78 3.24 -1.44
N VAL A 169 0.43 3.00 -1.91
CA VAL A 169 1.48 4.00 -2.06
C VAL A 169 1.91 4.07 -3.51
N LYS A 170 2.02 5.29 -4.03
CA LYS A 170 2.73 5.62 -5.25
C LYS A 170 3.82 6.62 -4.93
N ALA A 171 5.04 6.32 -5.35
CA ALA A 171 6.18 7.21 -5.22
C ALA A 171 6.98 7.25 -6.50
N VAL A 172 7.63 8.39 -6.75
CA VAL A 172 8.58 8.57 -7.84
C VAL A 172 9.91 9.03 -7.27
N ARG A 173 10.99 8.58 -7.90
CA ARG A 173 12.34 9.07 -7.66
C ARG A 173 12.71 9.99 -8.82
N ASP A 174 13.17 11.19 -8.49
CA ASP A 174 13.62 12.20 -9.44
C ASP A 174 14.81 12.92 -8.80
N ALA A 175 15.88 13.13 -9.57
CA ALA A 175 17.15 13.65 -9.08
C ALA A 175 17.63 12.94 -7.79
N ASP A 176 17.60 11.60 -7.81
CA ASP A 176 17.97 10.71 -6.70
C ASP A 176 17.10 10.77 -5.44
N MET A 177 16.10 11.66 -5.37
CA MET A 177 15.22 11.80 -4.21
C MET A 177 13.85 11.18 -4.43
N TRP A 178 13.37 10.42 -3.45
CA TRP A 178 12.01 9.87 -3.45
C TRP A 178 10.98 10.90 -2.99
N ARG A 179 9.85 10.97 -3.70
CA ARG A 179 8.66 11.71 -3.28
C ARG A 179 7.41 10.85 -3.41
N LEU A 180 6.46 11.03 -2.50
CA LEU A 180 5.13 10.43 -2.63
C LEU A 180 4.32 11.20 -3.67
N THR A 181 3.72 10.48 -4.62
CA THR A 181 2.76 11.02 -5.60
C THR A 181 1.34 10.57 -5.31
N GLY A 182 1.19 9.51 -4.50
CA GLY A 182 -0.10 9.02 -4.03
C GLY A 182 0.06 8.22 -2.73
N LEU A 183 -0.86 8.40 -1.79
CA LEU A 183 -0.94 7.64 -0.57
C LEU A 183 -2.42 7.53 -0.23
N ARG A 184 -3.01 6.34 -0.35
CA ARG A 184 -4.44 6.15 -0.10
C ARG A 184 -4.68 5.13 1.00
N LEU A 185 -5.50 5.49 1.98
CA LEU A 185 -5.96 4.58 3.01
C LEU A 185 -7.38 4.12 2.70
N THR A 186 -7.60 2.80 2.63
CA THR A 186 -8.92 2.18 2.51
C THR A 186 -9.24 1.47 3.82
N PRO A 187 -10.07 2.05 4.71
CA PRO A 187 -10.49 1.40 5.95
C PRO A 187 -11.22 0.09 5.68
N ALA A 188 -11.06 -0.90 6.56
CA ALA A 188 -11.78 -2.16 6.46
C ALA A 188 -13.30 -1.91 6.54
N GLY A 189 -14.05 -2.35 5.53
CA GLY A 189 -15.50 -2.18 5.46
C GLY A 189 -15.99 -0.88 4.81
N GLN A 190 -15.10 -0.04 4.26
CA GLN A 190 -15.47 1.15 3.48
C GLN A 190 -14.79 1.16 2.11
N GLU A 191 -15.53 1.46 1.04
CA GLU A 191 -14.98 1.53 -0.32
C GLU A 191 -14.30 2.87 -0.64
N GLN A 192 -14.59 3.93 0.11
CA GLN A 192 -13.97 5.23 -0.12
C GLN A 192 -12.54 5.25 0.43
N ALA A 193 -11.58 5.32 -0.50
CA ALA A 193 -10.18 5.52 -0.19
C ALA A 193 -9.91 6.99 0.17
N LEU A 194 -9.32 7.23 1.35
CA LEU A 194 -8.88 8.54 1.79
C LEU A 194 -7.51 8.85 1.18
N ASP A 195 -7.38 9.94 0.43
CA ASP A 195 -6.10 10.40 -0.11
C ASP A 195 -5.32 11.18 0.96
N LEU A 196 -4.21 10.60 1.39
CA LEU A 196 -3.30 11.10 2.40
C LEU A 196 -2.02 11.70 1.77
N ALA A 197 -1.85 11.67 0.44
CA ALA A 197 -0.60 12.07 -0.22
C ALA A 197 -0.39 13.58 -0.22
N ARG A 198 -1.47 14.36 -0.29
CA ARG A 198 -1.39 15.82 -0.23
C ARG A 198 -1.34 16.27 1.23
N PRO A 199 -0.43 17.16 1.66
CA PRO A 199 -0.60 17.87 2.92
C PRO A 199 -2.01 18.48 2.92
N GLU A 200 -2.73 18.42 4.05
CA GLU A 200 -4.10 18.92 4.11
C GLU A 200 -4.13 20.34 3.55
N ALA A 201 -4.95 20.56 2.51
CA ALA A 201 -5.30 21.89 2.06
C ALA A 201 -6.09 22.54 3.21
N ASN A 202 -5.43 23.41 3.96
CA ASN A 202 -5.98 24.01 5.17
C ASN A 202 -5.62 25.50 5.22
N VAL A 203 -6.38 26.23 6.02
CA VAL A 203 -6.12 27.63 6.35
C VAL A 203 -5.57 27.68 7.77
N VAL A 204 -4.32 28.09 7.95
CA VAL A 204 -3.70 28.27 9.26
C VAL A 204 -3.55 29.75 9.60
N ASP A 205 -3.34 30.06 10.90
CA ASP A 205 -3.15 31.42 11.39
C ASP A 205 -4.22 32.45 11.00
N LEU A 206 -5.49 32.03 10.94
CA LEU A 206 -6.63 32.92 10.69
C LEU A 206 -6.75 33.96 11.82
N ARG A 207 -6.45 35.22 11.52
CA ARG A 207 -6.42 36.33 12.49
C ARG A 207 -7.09 37.57 11.93
N LEU A 208 -7.77 38.31 12.79
CA LEU A 208 -8.39 39.60 12.48
C LEU A 208 -7.55 40.73 13.09
N LYS A 209 -7.34 41.82 12.35
CA LYS A 209 -6.56 42.99 12.74
C LYS A 209 -7.23 44.28 12.29
N THR A 210 -6.75 45.41 12.80
CA THR A 210 -7.10 46.75 12.28
C THR A 210 -6.07 47.16 11.22
N SER A 211 -6.40 48.12 10.35
CA SER A 211 -5.46 48.61 9.32
C SER A 211 -4.16 49.21 9.89
N ASN A 212 -4.19 49.68 11.14
CA ASN A 212 -3.09 50.43 11.77
C ASN A 212 -2.41 49.68 12.95
N ALA A 213 -2.78 48.44 13.26
CA ALA A 213 -2.21 47.69 14.39
C ALA A 213 -1.64 46.32 13.95
N GLY A 214 -0.42 46.02 14.40
CA GLY A 214 0.24 44.73 14.13
C GLY A 214 -0.39 43.53 14.86
N GLU A 215 -1.23 43.78 15.88
CA GLU A 215 -1.77 42.77 16.79
C GLU A 215 -3.17 42.29 16.40
N ALA A 216 -3.46 41.02 16.70
CA ALA A 216 -4.77 40.43 16.45
C ALA A 216 -5.82 40.98 17.43
N LYS A 217 -7.00 41.34 16.93
CA LYS A 217 -8.14 41.82 17.72
C LYS A 217 -9.43 41.08 17.36
N THR A 218 -10.26 40.88 18.37
CA THR A 218 -11.62 40.32 18.24
C THR A 218 -12.70 41.34 18.58
N THR A 219 -12.33 42.56 18.96
CA THR A 219 -13.23 43.68 19.24
C THR A 219 -12.78 44.93 18.49
N PHE A 220 -13.70 45.54 17.75
CA PHE A 220 -13.51 46.72 16.90
C PHE A 220 -14.50 47.81 17.33
N LYS A 221 -14.23 49.08 17.01
CA LYS A 221 -15.15 50.19 17.33
C LYS A 221 -16.08 50.49 16.17
N ALA A 222 -17.31 50.90 16.46
CA ALA A 222 -18.21 51.43 15.46
C ALA A 222 -17.56 52.67 14.81
N GLY A 223 -17.67 52.77 13.49
CA GLY A 223 -16.99 53.82 12.69
C GLY A 223 -15.54 53.52 12.33
N GLU A 224 -14.97 52.38 12.76
CA GLU A 224 -13.68 51.92 12.22
C GLU A 224 -13.85 51.59 10.74
N GLU A 225 -12.97 52.11 9.89
CA GLU A 225 -13.17 52.02 8.44
C GLU A 225 -12.80 50.65 7.89
N ALA A 226 -11.78 49.97 8.45
CA ALA A 226 -11.21 48.76 7.85
C ALA A 226 -10.95 47.63 8.87
N VAL A 227 -11.42 46.43 8.54
CA VAL A 227 -11.06 45.17 9.23
C VAL A 227 -10.20 44.34 8.28
N LEU A 228 -9.04 43.91 8.78
CA LEU A 228 -8.08 43.09 8.04
C LEU A 228 -8.19 41.63 8.48
N LEU A 229 -8.47 40.72 7.56
CA LEU A 229 -8.33 39.27 7.76
C LEU A 229 -6.98 38.82 7.21
N GLN A 230 -6.19 38.12 8.02
CA GLN A 230 -4.96 37.48 7.57
C GLN A 230 -5.00 35.97 7.83
N PHE A 231 -4.50 35.19 6.88
CA PHE A 231 -4.34 33.74 7.04
C PHE A 231 -3.28 33.20 6.09
N THR A 232 -2.79 31.99 6.38
CA THR A 232 -1.80 31.31 5.55
C THR A 232 -2.39 30.03 5.00
N PRO A 233 -2.52 29.87 3.66
CA PRO A 233 -2.84 28.58 3.06
C PRO A 233 -1.70 27.59 3.28
N SER A 234 -2.03 26.37 3.69
CA SER A 234 -1.10 25.26 3.83
C SER A 234 -1.60 24.10 2.98
N GLY A 235 -0.74 23.47 2.18
CA GLY A 235 -1.11 22.32 1.36
C GLY A 235 -2.19 22.56 0.29
N VAL A 236 -2.53 23.81 0.00
CA VAL A 236 -3.54 24.17 -1.00
C VAL A 236 -2.91 24.21 -2.41
N PRO A 237 -3.47 23.50 -3.42
CA PRO A 237 -2.97 23.56 -4.79
C PRO A 237 -3.02 24.97 -5.42
N ALA A 238 -2.09 25.24 -6.32
CA ALA A 238 -2.21 26.35 -7.26
C ALA A 238 -3.49 26.19 -8.12
N GLY A 239 -4.15 27.30 -8.43
CA GLY A 239 -5.44 27.38 -9.10
C GLY A 239 -6.65 27.27 -8.16
N THR A 240 -6.48 26.88 -6.89
CA THR A 240 -7.60 26.81 -5.94
C THR A 240 -8.12 28.21 -5.61
N THR A 241 -9.44 28.38 -5.68
CA THR A 241 -10.11 29.61 -5.25
C THR A 241 -10.46 29.53 -3.77
N LEU A 242 -9.97 30.48 -2.98
CA LEU A 242 -10.37 30.67 -1.58
C LEU A 242 -11.42 31.78 -1.49
N VAL A 243 -12.45 31.53 -0.70
CA VAL A 243 -13.55 32.45 -0.44
C VAL A 243 -13.61 32.73 1.07
N ALA A 244 -13.69 34.00 1.44
CA ALA A 244 -13.98 34.44 2.80
C ALA A 244 -15.39 35.04 2.83
N ASP A 245 -16.32 34.32 3.45
CA ASP A 245 -17.70 34.73 3.67
C ASP A 245 -17.80 35.55 4.95
N TRP A 246 -18.23 36.81 4.83
CA TRP A 246 -18.42 37.71 5.96
C TRP A 246 -19.91 37.78 6.31
N THR A 247 -20.22 37.35 7.53
CA THR A 247 -21.59 37.12 7.99
C THR A 247 -21.86 37.93 9.25
N LYS A 248 -22.97 38.68 9.25
CA LYS A 248 -23.46 39.35 10.46
C LYS A 248 -24.30 38.37 11.26
N LEU A 249 -23.90 38.11 12.50
CA LEU A 249 -24.60 37.20 13.39
C LEU A 249 -25.79 37.93 14.02
N LYS A 250 -27.00 37.40 13.83
CA LYS A 250 -28.20 37.93 14.48
C LYS A 250 -28.34 37.38 15.91
N ALA A 251 -29.05 38.11 16.77
CA ALA A 251 -29.27 37.69 18.16
C ALA A 251 -30.07 36.38 18.23
N ALA A 252 -29.84 35.58 19.29
CA ALA A 252 -30.48 34.28 19.47
C ALA A 252 -32.02 34.42 19.47
N GLY A 253 -32.68 33.77 18.50
CA GLY A 253 -34.14 33.83 18.30
C GLY A 253 -34.62 34.61 17.06
N GLY A 254 -33.70 35.16 16.25
CA GLY A 254 -34.02 35.84 14.97
C GLY A 254 -33.86 34.97 13.72
N GLU A 255 -34.28 35.53 12.58
CA GLU A 255 -34.12 34.99 11.22
C GLU A 255 -32.66 34.68 10.85
N ALA A 256 -32.43 33.92 9.77
CA ALA A 256 -31.12 33.38 9.40
C ALA A 256 -29.97 34.42 9.34
N ASP A 257 -28.76 33.95 9.70
CA ASP A 257 -27.49 34.66 9.56
C ASP A 257 -27.33 35.19 8.12
N ASP A 258 -26.92 36.44 7.97
CA ASP A 258 -26.86 37.10 6.65
C ASP A 258 -25.41 37.33 6.22
N THR A 259 -25.02 36.70 5.10
CA THR A 259 -23.70 36.88 4.49
C THR A 259 -23.75 38.09 3.58
N PHE A 260 -23.14 39.18 4.03
CA PHE A 260 -23.24 40.49 3.37
C PHE A 260 -22.08 40.78 2.42
N TYR A 261 -20.96 40.05 2.53
CA TYR A 261 -19.78 40.30 1.70
C TYR A 261 -18.96 39.02 1.50
N GLN A 262 -18.39 38.86 0.29
CA GLN A 262 -17.48 37.77 -0.05
C GLN A 262 -16.16 38.32 -0.57
N SER A 263 -15.05 37.91 0.04
CA SER A 263 -13.72 38.13 -0.53
C SER A 263 -13.26 36.86 -1.24
N LYS A 264 -12.63 36.99 -2.43
CA LYS A 264 -12.17 35.84 -3.23
C LYS A 264 -10.74 36.05 -3.69
N VAL A 265 -9.95 34.98 -3.69
CA VAL A 265 -8.60 34.96 -4.25
C VAL A 265 -8.34 33.63 -4.94
N VAL A 266 -7.76 33.66 -6.13
CA VAL A 266 -7.25 32.46 -6.82
C VAL A 266 -5.77 32.35 -6.49
N LEU A 267 -5.36 31.19 -5.98
CA LEU A 267 -3.95 30.94 -5.70
C LEU A 267 -3.19 30.71 -7.01
N ASP A 268 -2.11 31.43 -7.20
CA ASP A 268 -1.25 31.39 -8.38
C ASP A 268 -0.06 30.44 -8.18
N ASP A 269 0.83 30.70 -7.20
CA ASP A 269 1.96 29.79 -6.86
C ASP A 269 2.42 29.93 -5.40
N VAL A 270 1.46 30.14 -4.49
CA VAL A 270 1.74 30.61 -3.13
C VAL A 270 2.04 29.43 -2.18
N ALA A 271 3.20 28.81 -2.34
CA ALA A 271 3.80 28.05 -1.25
C ALA A 271 4.35 29.04 -0.21
N LYS A 272 3.50 29.47 0.75
CA LYS A 272 3.81 30.15 2.04
C LYS A 272 3.57 31.66 2.18
N ASN A 273 2.89 32.38 1.26
CA ASN A 273 2.59 33.80 1.51
C ASN A 273 1.32 33.99 2.35
N LEU A 274 1.39 34.95 3.26
CA LEU A 274 0.29 35.45 4.06
C LEU A 274 -0.76 36.10 3.14
N ILE A 275 -1.97 35.56 3.10
CA ILE A 275 -3.10 36.17 2.39
C ILE A 275 -3.76 37.18 3.32
N SER A 276 -4.08 38.34 2.78
CA SER A 276 -4.76 39.40 3.50
C SER A 276 -5.98 39.90 2.72
N PHE A 277 -7.15 39.93 3.37
CA PHE A 277 -8.33 40.63 2.86
C PHE A 277 -8.60 41.84 3.74
N THR A 278 -8.68 43.02 3.13
CA THR A 278 -9.12 44.24 3.82
C THR A 278 -10.56 44.53 3.42
N VAL A 279 -11.45 44.63 4.40
CA VAL A 279 -12.85 45.00 4.17
C VAL A 279 -13.10 46.37 4.77
N THR A 280 -13.51 47.30 3.90
CA THR A 280 -13.79 48.69 4.25
C THR A 280 -15.26 49.02 4.03
N PHE A 281 -15.89 49.68 5.00
CA PHE A 281 -17.28 50.15 4.88
C PHE A 281 -17.35 51.66 4.82
N LYS A 282 -18.10 52.17 3.83
CA LYS A 282 -18.28 53.61 3.59
C LYS A 282 -18.87 54.35 4.79
N ASP A 283 -19.78 53.71 5.51
CA ASP A 283 -20.45 54.26 6.71
C ASP A 283 -19.87 53.67 8.02
N GLY A 284 -18.69 53.03 7.94
CA GLY A 284 -18.07 52.31 9.05
C GLY A 284 -18.79 51.02 9.45
N TRP A 285 -18.12 50.21 10.25
CA TRP A 285 -18.72 48.99 10.79
C TRP A 285 -19.84 49.31 11.79
N GLN A 286 -21.00 48.66 11.63
CA GLN A 286 -22.14 48.78 12.54
C GLN A 286 -21.94 47.90 13.78
N ALA A 287 -22.42 48.34 14.94
CA ALA A 287 -22.34 47.55 16.17
C ALA A 287 -23.03 46.18 16.00
N GLY A 288 -22.41 45.13 16.54
CA GLY A 288 -22.92 43.76 16.45
C GLY A 288 -21.83 42.68 16.48
N ARG A 289 -22.25 41.42 16.36
CA ARG A 289 -21.33 40.27 16.24
C ARG A 289 -21.23 39.84 14.78
N TYR A 290 -20.04 39.44 14.38
CA TYR A 290 -19.71 39.05 13.03
C TYR A 290 -18.91 37.76 13.04
N ARG A 291 -19.02 37.01 11.94
CA ARG A 291 -18.22 35.83 11.63
C ARG A 291 -17.62 36.02 10.25
N VAL A 292 -16.37 35.62 10.09
CA VAL A 292 -15.78 35.37 8.78
C VAL A 292 -15.43 33.91 8.67
N THR A 293 -15.82 33.28 7.57
CA THR A 293 -15.56 31.87 7.29
C THR A 293 -14.76 31.77 5.99
N VAL A 294 -13.52 31.27 6.09
CA VAL A 294 -12.68 31.00 4.92
C VAL A 294 -12.88 29.55 4.49
N SER A 295 -13.19 29.34 3.22
CA SER A 295 -13.40 28.03 2.61
C SER A 295 -12.82 27.98 1.19
N GLY A 296 -12.73 26.79 0.61
CA GLY A 296 -12.28 26.57 -0.76
C GLY A 296 -12.51 25.12 -1.17
N ASP A 297 -12.32 24.81 -2.45
CA ASP A 297 -12.56 23.45 -2.95
C ASP A 297 -11.63 22.44 -2.26
N GLY A 298 -12.23 21.46 -1.58
CA GLY A 298 -11.51 20.47 -0.77
C GLY A 298 -10.86 21.00 0.52
N ILE A 299 -11.16 22.22 0.96
CA ILE A 299 -10.61 22.86 2.17
C ILE A 299 -11.69 22.93 3.25
N PRO A 300 -11.47 22.39 4.46
CA PRO A 300 -12.43 22.51 5.55
C PRO A 300 -12.63 23.98 5.94
N PRO A 301 -13.88 24.44 6.13
CA PRO A 301 -14.15 25.82 6.44
C PRO A 301 -13.59 26.20 7.81
N LYS A 302 -12.89 27.34 7.87
CA LYS A 302 -12.33 27.86 9.12
C LYS A 302 -12.89 29.24 9.42
N SER A 303 -13.38 29.42 10.65
CA SER A 303 -14.10 30.64 11.02
C SER A 303 -13.39 31.41 12.12
N ALA A 304 -13.49 32.74 12.07
CA ALA A 304 -13.16 33.65 13.15
C ALA A 304 -14.37 34.55 13.45
N THR A 305 -14.61 34.84 14.73
CA THR A 305 -15.69 35.74 15.14
C THR A 305 -15.14 36.99 15.79
N PHE A 306 -15.80 38.12 15.57
CA PHE A 306 -15.46 39.39 16.20
C PHE A 306 -16.71 40.19 16.55
N THR A 307 -16.53 41.19 17.41
CA THR A 307 -17.58 42.10 17.86
C THR A 307 -17.21 43.52 17.46
N VAL A 308 -18.17 44.26 16.93
CA VAL A 308 -18.08 45.71 16.77
C VAL A 308 -18.84 46.33 17.93
N ALA A 309 -18.11 46.97 18.83
CA ALA A 309 -18.67 47.72 19.95
C ALA A 309 -19.24 49.05 19.46
N PRO A 310 -20.31 49.57 20.08
CA PRO A 310 -20.83 50.91 19.79
C PRO A 310 -19.80 52.02 20.03
#